data_AF-A0A497MDS4-F1
#
_entry.id   AF-A0A497MDS4-F1
#
_cell.length_a   1.000
_cell.length_b   1.000
_cell.length_c   1.000
_cell.angle_alpha   90.00
_cell.angle_beta   90.00
_cell.angle_gamma   90.00
#
_symmetry.space_group_name_H-M   'P 1'
#
loop_
_entity.id
_entity.type
_entity.pdbx_description
1 polymer ?
#
loop_
_entity_poly.entity_id
_entity_poly.type
_entity_poly.pdbx_seq_one_letter_code
_entity_poly.pdbx_strand_id
1 'polypeptide(L)'
;MAASEKAREAYLKAVREIRDSVPKILINVGIAVLIWALTRYAFIPISRDYLLFNIPLPQLIGLVMLIAVAILILGVIREILDITDAAAAYAAYTIGAVRGEVAEEELENYRTGFRGIVYVIIVVLVFILFRDFLNVLHPLLSAVLLIVVVIWAVLTLMRSGRAFSGLVSYYTEEWAKRLESRLQTE
;
A
#
# COMPACT_ATOMS: atom_id res chain seq x y z
N MET A 1 12.42 0.40 31.71
CA MET A 1 13.54 1.03 30.98
C MET A 1 13.84 0.35 29.64
N ALA A 2 13.99 -0.99 29.57
CA ALA A 2 14.25 -1.67 28.29
C ALA A 2 13.15 -1.53 27.21
N ALA A 3 11.87 -1.54 27.60
CA ALA A 3 10.75 -1.38 26.66
C ALA A 3 10.67 0.03 26.03
N SER A 4 10.99 1.08 26.81
CA SER A 4 11.03 2.46 26.29
C SER A 4 12.20 2.71 25.35
N GLU A 5 13.32 2.00 25.55
CA GLU A 5 14.50 2.09 24.69
C GLU A 5 14.26 1.44 23.33
N LYS A 6 13.68 0.23 23.30
CA LYS A 6 13.26 -0.45 22.05
C LYS A 6 12.22 0.35 21.27
N ALA A 7 11.24 0.95 21.97
CA ALA A 7 10.25 1.82 21.33
C ALA A 7 10.89 3.08 20.72
N ARG A 8 11.90 3.66 21.38
CA ARG A 8 12.65 4.81 20.87
C ARG A 8 13.50 4.45 19.64
N GLU A 9 14.16 3.30 19.65
CA GLU A 9 14.91 2.80 18.49
C GLU A 9 13.99 2.56 17.29
N ALA A 10 12.83 1.91 17.50
CA ALA A 10 11.84 1.69 16.46
C ALA A 10 11.29 3.02 15.89
N TYR A 11 11.05 4.01 16.75
CA TYR A 11 10.66 5.36 16.34
C TYR A 11 11.73 6.02 15.46
N LEU A 12 12.99 6.01 15.91
CA LEU A 12 14.10 6.58 15.14
C LEU A 12 14.28 5.88 13.79
N LYS A 13 14.09 4.56 13.75
CA LYS A 13 14.10 3.80 12.49
C LYS A 13 12.97 4.25 11.56
N ALA A 14 11.73 4.33 12.06
CA ALA A 14 10.60 4.79 11.27
C ALA A 14 10.80 6.20 10.69
N VAL A 15 11.31 7.14 11.49
CA VAL A 15 11.61 8.50 11.00
C VAL A 15 12.71 8.50 9.94
N ARG A 16 13.75 7.68 10.09
CA ARG A 16 14.82 7.56 9.08
C ARG A 16 14.29 6.99 7.77
N GLU A 17 13.49 5.93 7.84
CA GLU A 17 12.88 5.28 6.68
C GLU A 17 11.98 6.27 5.92
N ILE A 18 11.09 6.96 6.63
CA ILE A 18 10.22 7.98 6.04
C ILE A 18 11.04 9.06 5.33
N ARG A 19 12.10 9.56 5.96
CA ARG A 19 12.93 10.64 5.39
C ARG A 19 13.67 10.20 4.13
N ASP A 20 14.07 8.93 4.03
CA ASP A 20 14.75 8.39 2.86
C ASP A 20 13.78 8.01 1.74
N SER A 21 12.70 7.33 2.09
CA SER A 21 11.73 6.76 1.15
C SER A 21 10.76 7.77 0.58
N VAL A 22 10.28 8.76 1.37
CA VAL A 22 9.27 9.72 0.89
C VAL A 22 9.74 10.51 -0.35
N PRO A 23 10.94 11.12 -0.38
CA PRO A 23 11.41 11.82 -1.57
C PRO A 23 11.47 10.91 -2.81
N LYS A 24 11.96 9.68 -2.66
CA LYS A 24 12.04 8.69 -3.75
C LYS A 24 10.66 8.30 -4.26
N ILE A 25 9.70 8.07 -3.36
CA ILE A 25 8.31 7.80 -3.69
C ILE A 25 7.73 8.97 -4.49
N LEU A 26 7.87 10.20 -4.00
CA LEU A 26 7.33 11.39 -4.67
C LEU A 26 7.90 11.58 -6.08
N ILE A 27 9.22 11.42 -6.24
CA ILE A 27 9.89 11.54 -7.54
C ILE A 27 9.39 10.45 -8.49
N ASN A 28 9.42 9.18 -8.07
CA ASN A 28 9.06 8.06 -8.94
C ASN A 28 7.56 8.07 -9.29
N VAL A 29 6.69 8.40 -8.34
CA VAL A 29 5.25 8.57 -8.60
C VAL A 29 5.02 9.75 -9.54
N GLY A 30 5.70 10.88 -9.35
CA GLY A 30 5.61 12.03 -10.25
C GLY A 30 5.99 11.68 -11.68
N ILE A 31 7.12 10.99 -11.86
CA ILE A 31 7.56 10.51 -13.18
C ILE A 31 6.55 9.53 -13.77
N ALA A 32 6.06 8.56 -12.99
CA ALA A 32 5.08 7.58 -13.45
C ALA A 32 3.76 8.24 -13.93
N VAL A 33 3.27 9.25 -13.19
CA VAL A 33 2.09 10.04 -13.57
C VAL A 33 2.34 10.85 -14.83
N LEU A 34 3.51 11.47 -14.98
CA LEU A 34 3.88 12.20 -16.20
C LEU A 34 3.95 11.29 -17.41
N ILE A 35 4.60 10.12 -17.29
CA ILE A 35 4.67 9.10 -18.34
C ILE A 35 3.25 8.67 -18.73
N TRP A 36 2.41 8.32 -17.76
CA TRP A 36 1.02 7.95 -17.99
C TRP A 36 0.22 9.05 -18.71
N ALA A 37 0.31 10.29 -18.24
CA ALA A 37 -0.40 11.43 -18.84
C ALA A 37 0.06 11.67 -20.29
N LEU A 38 1.37 11.68 -20.53
CA LEU A 38 1.93 11.84 -21.88
C LEU A 38 1.52 10.70 -22.80
N THR A 39 1.52 9.44 -22.33
CA THR A 39 1.03 8.32 -23.14
C THR A 39 -0.43 8.51 -23.52
N ARG A 40 -1.29 8.76 -22.53
CA ARG A 40 -2.73 8.83 -22.73
C ARG A 40 -3.15 10.00 -23.62
N TYR A 41 -2.58 11.18 -23.39
CA TYR A 41 -3.07 12.42 -24.00
C TYR A 41 -2.22 12.90 -25.19
N ALA A 42 -0.98 12.43 -25.35
CA ALA A 42 -0.13 12.81 -26.47
C ALA A 42 0.23 11.62 -27.36
N PHE A 43 0.99 10.63 -26.85
CA PHE A 43 1.58 9.61 -27.70
C PHE A 43 0.57 8.65 -28.34
N ILE A 44 -0.45 8.22 -27.60
CA ILE A 44 -1.50 7.38 -28.17
C ILE A 44 -2.32 8.12 -29.23
N PRO A 45 -2.82 9.34 -28.99
CA PRO A 45 -3.50 10.11 -30.03
C PRO A 45 -2.66 10.35 -31.28
N ILE A 46 -1.38 10.72 -31.12
CA ILE A 46 -0.46 10.96 -32.24
C ILE A 46 -0.21 9.68 -33.04
N SER A 47 -0.17 8.52 -32.38
CA SER A 47 0.19 7.25 -33.03
C SER A 47 -0.95 6.54 -33.75
N ARG A 48 -2.20 7.03 -33.69
CA ARG A 48 -3.39 6.29 -34.14
C ARG A 48 -3.35 5.81 -35.59
N ASP A 49 -2.78 6.63 -36.47
CA ASP A 49 -2.78 6.38 -37.91
C ASP A 49 -1.52 5.64 -38.39
N TYR A 50 -0.64 5.26 -37.47
CA TYR A 50 0.63 4.61 -37.78
C TYR A 50 0.59 3.11 -37.51
N LEU A 51 1.24 2.36 -38.40
CA LEU A 51 1.49 0.93 -38.27
C LEU A 51 2.99 0.67 -38.27
N LEU A 52 3.43 -0.29 -37.45
CA LEU A 52 4.80 -0.79 -37.47
C LEU A 52 4.75 -2.31 -37.58
N PHE A 53 5.35 -2.88 -38.63
CA PHE A 53 5.27 -4.32 -38.94
C PHE A 53 3.83 -4.88 -38.94
N ASN A 54 2.88 -4.10 -39.50
CA ASN A 54 1.45 -4.45 -39.52
C ASN A 54 0.78 -4.52 -38.13
N ILE A 55 1.42 -4.00 -37.09
CA ILE A 55 0.87 -3.86 -35.73
C ILE A 55 0.49 -2.38 -35.51
N PRO A 56 -0.69 -2.09 -34.93
CA PRO A 56 -1.06 -0.73 -34.53
C PRO A 56 -0.03 -0.11 -33.59
N LEU A 57 0.56 1.01 -33.99
CA LEU A 57 1.56 1.70 -33.18
C LEU A 57 1.08 2.08 -31.77
N PRO A 58 -0.21 2.42 -31.53
CA PRO A 58 -0.71 2.65 -30.18
C PRO A 58 -0.53 1.45 -29.23
N GLN A 59 -0.64 0.22 -29.74
CA GLN A 59 -0.45 -0.99 -28.93
C GLN A 59 1.01 -1.15 -28.52
N LEU A 60 1.95 -0.91 -29.45
CA LEU A 60 3.37 -0.99 -29.16
C LEU A 60 3.81 0.08 -28.15
N ILE A 61 3.33 1.32 -28.32
CA ILE A 61 3.57 2.40 -27.36
C ILE A 61 2.95 2.03 -26.01
N GLY A 62 1.71 1.55 -25.98
CA GLY A 62 1.05 1.10 -24.76
C GLY A 62 1.86 0.03 -24.02
N LEU A 63 2.41 -0.94 -24.74
CA LEU A 63 3.25 -2.01 -24.17
C LEU A 63 4.56 -1.46 -23.57
N VAL A 64 5.28 -0.63 -24.33
CA VAL A 64 6.56 -0.04 -23.87
C VAL A 64 6.34 0.83 -22.63
N MET A 65 5.28 1.65 -22.65
CA MET A 65 4.96 2.54 -21.52
C MET A 65 4.47 1.76 -20.31
N LEU A 66 3.71 0.67 -20.51
CA LEU A 66 3.35 -0.26 -19.43
C LEU A 66 4.60 -0.81 -18.73
N ILE A 67 5.59 -1.29 -19.49
CA ILE A 67 6.83 -1.83 -18.94
C ILE A 67 7.62 -0.73 -18.19
N ALA A 68 7.73 0.46 -18.78
CA ALA A 68 8.44 1.58 -18.15
C ALA A 68 7.80 1.99 -16.81
N VAL A 69 6.48 2.14 -16.77
CA VAL A 69 5.74 2.46 -15.53
C VAL A 69 5.84 1.32 -14.52
N ALA A 70 5.84 0.05 -14.96
CA ALA A 70 5.99 -1.10 -14.06
C ALA A 70 7.30 -1.07 -13.30
N ILE A 71 8.41 -0.78 -13.97
CA ILE A 71 9.73 -0.69 -13.33
C ILE A 71 9.74 0.42 -12.26
N LEU A 72 9.20 1.60 -12.56
CA LEU A 72 9.13 2.71 -11.60
C LEU A 72 8.27 2.37 -10.37
N ILE A 73 7.10 1.77 -10.62
CA ILE A 73 6.17 1.42 -9.56
C ILE A 73 6.71 0.32 -8.66
N LEU A 74 7.45 -0.66 -9.19
CA LEU A 74 8.11 -1.66 -8.35
C LEU A 74 9.08 -1.04 -7.34
N GLY A 75 9.78 0.03 -7.72
CA GLY A 75 10.60 0.81 -6.79
C GLY A 75 9.77 1.48 -5.70
N VAL A 76 8.68 2.16 -6.08
CA VAL A 76 7.75 2.83 -5.14
C VAL A 76 7.14 1.86 -4.14
N ILE A 77 6.71 0.68 -4.61
CA ILE A 77 6.10 -0.34 -3.74
C ILE A 77 7.07 -0.76 -2.65
N ARG A 78 8.35 -1.02 -2.99
CA ARG A 78 9.37 -1.40 -2.01
C ARG A 78 9.54 -0.34 -0.93
N GLU A 79 9.72 0.91 -1.34
CA GLU A 79 9.88 2.05 -0.41
C GLU A 79 8.65 2.23 0.51
N ILE A 80 7.43 2.03 0.02
CA ILE A 80 6.23 2.09 0.88
C ILE A 80 6.21 0.91 1.87
N LEU A 81 6.63 -0.28 1.46
CA LEU A 81 6.68 -1.45 2.34
C LEU A 81 7.72 -1.28 3.45
N ASP A 82 8.88 -0.69 3.14
CA ASP A 82 9.92 -0.41 4.13
C ASP A 82 9.39 0.57 5.21
N ILE A 83 8.71 1.64 4.80
CA ILE A 83 8.01 2.56 5.72
C ILE A 83 6.97 1.81 6.57
N THR A 84 6.16 0.95 5.93
CA THR A 84 5.08 0.21 6.58
C THR A 84 5.62 -0.74 7.64
N ASP A 85 6.74 -1.40 7.37
CA ASP A 85 7.40 -2.30 8.29
C ASP A 85 7.98 -1.58 9.50
N ALA A 86 8.60 -0.42 9.28
CA ALA A 86 9.12 0.41 10.34
C ALA A 86 7.98 0.97 11.21
N ALA A 87 6.87 1.41 10.60
CA ALA A 87 5.68 1.87 11.29
C ALA A 87 5.01 0.76 12.11
N ALA A 88 4.85 -0.44 11.55
CA ALA A 88 4.27 -1.58 12.24
C ALA A 88 5.13 -2.01 13.44
N ALA A 89 6.47 -1.99 13.30
CA ALA A 89 7.37 -2.26 14.42
C ALA A 89 7.22 -1.22 15.54
N TYR A 90 7.17 0.07 15.19
CA TYR A 90 6.94 1.14 16.17
C TYR A 90 5.59 1.00 16.89
N ALA A 91 4.51 0.70 16.15
CA ALA A 91 3.17 0.48 16.73
C ALA A 91 3.17 -0.71 17.70
N ALA A 92 3.80 -1.82 17.32
CA ALA A 92 3.88 -2.99 18.18
C ALA A 92 4.68 -2.74 19.46
N TYR A 93 5.80 -2.00 19.41
CA TYR A 93 6.55 -1.67 20.63
C TYR A 93 5.84 -0.65 21.51
N THR A 94 5.14 0.32 20.94
CA THR A 94 4.41 1.33 21.73
C THR A 94 3.17 0.75 22.40
N ILE A 95 2.44 -0.11 21.69
CA ILE A 95 1.20 -0.73 22.21
C ILE A 95 1.52 -1.96 23.07
N GLY A 96 2.49 -2.79 22.67
CA GLY A 96 2.97 -3.93 23.46
C GLY A 96 3.70 -3.53 24.74
N ALA A 97 4.36 -2.36 24.78
CA ALA A 97 4.96 -1.83 26.02
C ALA A 97 3.91 -1.54 27.11
N VAL A 98 2.63 -1.33 26.76
CA VAL A 98 1.53 -1.17 27.73
C VAL A 98 1.20 -2.51 28.42
N ARG A 99 1.51 -3.64 27.77
CA ARG A 99 1.16 -5.00 28.23
C ARG A 99 2.28 -5.74 28.96
N GLY A 100 3.46 -5.13 29.11
CA GLY A 100 4.57 -5.70 29.90
C GLY A 100 5.41 -6.77 29.19
N GLU A 101 4.89 -7.42 28.16
CA GLU A 101 5.62 -8.41 27.34
C GLU A 101 5.25 -8.26 25.87
N VAL A 102 6.21 -7.83 25.03
CA VAL A 102 6.04 -7.83 23.58
C VAL A 102 6.27 -9.27 23.12
N ALA A 103 5.20 -10.08 23.05
CA ALA A 103 5.27 -11.39 22.41
C ALA A 103 5.56 -11.19 20.91
N GLU A 104 6.47 -11.97 20.33
CA GLU A 104 6.79 -11.90 18.89
C GLU A 104 5.54 -12.10 18.02
N GLU A 105 4.57 -12.85 18.53
CA GLU A 105 3.27 -13.10 17.91
C GLU A 105 2.40 -11.83 17.76
N GLU A 106 2.45 -10.89 18.71
CA GLU A 106 1.78 -9.58 18.55
C GLU A 106 2.45 -8.75 17.43
N LEU A 107 3.79 -8.74 17.39
CA LEU A 107 4.57 -8.06 16.35
C LEU A 107 4.21 -8.55 14.94
N GLU A 108 4.05 -9.86 14.77
CA GLU A 108 3.71 -10.48 13.49
C GLU A 108 2.26 -10.17 13.05
N ASN A 109 1.32 -10.17 13.99
CA ASN A 109 -0.07 -9.79 13.73
C ASN A 109 -0.18 -8.32 13.29
N TYR A 110 0.54 -7.40 13.95
CA TYR A 110 0.58 -6.00 13.55
C TYR A 110 1.14 -5.80 12.14
N ARG A 111 2.28 -6.42 11.84
CA ARG A 111 2.88 -6.33 10.49
C ARG A 111 1.94 -6.86 9.43
N THR A 112 1.30 -8.00 9.68
CA THR A 112 0.36 -8.62 8.74
C THR A 112 -0.87 -7.75 8.51
N GLY A 113 -1.44 -7.20 9.58
CA GLY A 113 -2.57 -6.29 9.53
C GLY A 113 -2.27 -5.02 8.72
N PHE A 114 -1.22 -4.29 9.10
CA PHE A 114 -0.81 -3.05 8.43
C PHE A 114 -0.43 -3.27 6.97
N ARG A 115 0.40 -4.28 6.68
CA ARG A 115 0.79 -4.61 5.31
C ARG A 115 -0.41 -4.90 4.44
N GLY A 116 -1.38 -5.69 4.91
CA GLY A 116 -2.53 -6.04 4.07
C GLY A 116 -3.39 -4.83 3.70
N ILE A 117 -3.58 -3.87 4.61
CA ILE A 117 -4.29 -2.61 4.30
C ILE A 117 -3.49 -1.79 3.28
N VAL A 118 -2.19 -1.59 3.52
CA VAL A 118 -1.32 -0.81 2.63
C VAL A 118 -1.23 -1.45 1.24
N TYR A 119 -1.09 -2.78 1.17
CA TYR A 119 -1.06 -3.51 -0.09
C TYR A 119 -2.34 -3.32 -0.91
N VAL A 120 -3.52 -3.34 -0.28
CA VAL A 120 -4.77 -3.11 -0.99
C VAL A 120 -4.81 -1.71 -1.60
N ILE A 121 -4.41 -0.69 -0.85
CA ILE A 121 -4.34 0.69 -1.34
C ILE A 121 -3.37 0.79 -2.52
N ILE A 122 -2.16 0.25 -2.37
CA ILE A 122 -1.14 0.24 -3.42
C ILE A 122 -1.68 -0.43 -4.69
N VAL A 123 -2.21 -1.65 -4.59
CA VAL A 123 -2.67 -2.42 -5.75
C VAL A 123 -3.81 -1.69 -6.47
N VAL A 124 -4.72 -1.04 -5.75
CA VAL A 124 -5.79 -0.24 -6.35
C VAL A 124 -5.21 0.98 -7.09
N LEU A 125 -4.28 1.72 -6.50
CA LEU A 125 -3.63 2.87 -7.13
C LEU A 125 -2.84 2.45 -8.39
N VAL A 126 -2.11 1.34 -8.29
CA VAL A 126 -1.40 0.74 -9.42
C VAL A 126 -2.39 0.33 -10.50
N PHE A 127 -3.50 -0.35 -10.17
CA PHE A 127 -4.50 -0.72 -11.16
C PHE A 127 -5.04 0.51 -11.91
N ILE A 128 -5.35 1.61 -11.21
CA ILE A 128 -5.82 2.85 -11.83
C ILE A 128 -4.81 3.38 -12.84
N LEU A 129 -3.52 3.40 -12.49
CA LEU A 129 -2.45 3.85 -13.37
C LEU A 129 -2.27 2.93 -14.58
N PHE A 130 -2.43 1.61 -14.39
CA PHE A 130 -2.21 0.62 -15.44
C PHE A 130 -3.39 0.41 -16.38
N ARG A 131 -4.61 0.74 -15.93
CA ARG A 131 -5.87 0.48 -16.64
C ARG A 131 -5.84 0.97 -18.09
N ASP A 132 -5.33 2.17 -18.34
CA ASP A 132 -5.36 2.74 -19.69
C ASP A 132 -4.42 2.00 -20.64
N PHE A 133 -3.22 1.65 -20.20
CA PHE A 133 -2.29 0.86 -21.01
C PHE A 133 -2.88 -0.51 -21.32
N LEU A 134 -3.52 -1.16 -20.34
CA LEU A 134 -4.18 -2.45 -20.54
C LEU A 134 -5.34 -2.35 -21.54
N ASN A 135 -6.14 -1.29 -21.49
CA ASN A 135 -7.24 -1.07 -22.43
C ASN A 135 -6.77 -0.86 -23.87
N VAL A 136 -5.61 -0.22 -24.03
CA VAL A 136 -5.00 0.01 -25.35
C VAL A 136 -4.51 -1.29 -25.96
N LEU A 137 -4.01 -2.21 -25.14
CA LEU A 137 -3.63 -3.55 -25.57
C LEU A 137 -4.87 -4.40 -25.88
N HIS A 138 -5.75 -4.57 -24.89
CA HIS A 138 -7.01 -5.29 -25.05
C HIS A 138 -7.97 -4.99 -23.87
N PRO A 139 -9.21 -4.50 -24.11
CA PRO A 139 -10.15 -4.13 -23.05
C PRO A 139 -10.44 -5.26 -22.04
N LEU A 140 -10.42 -6.51 -22.49
CA LEU A 140 -10.67 -7.67 -21.61
C LEU A 140 -9.58 -7.85 -20.53
N LEU A 141 -8.34 -7.41 -20.78
CA LEU A 141 -7.25 -7.53 -19.80
C LEU A 141 -7.53 -6.69 -18.55
N SER A 142 -8.00 -5.45 -18.75
CA SER A 142 -8.32 -4.55 -17.63
C SER A 142 -9.53 -5.05 -16.84
N ALA A 143 -10.56 -5.57 -17.54
CA ALA A 143 -11.77 -6.09 -16.91
C ALA A 143 -11.48 -7.33 -16.04
N VAL A 144 -10.74 -8.30 -16.57
CA VAL A 144 -10.38 -9.52 -15.82
C VAL A 144 -9.47 -9.16 -14.65
N LEU A 145 -8.46 -8.31 -14.86
CA LEU A 145 -7.56 -7.89 -13.79
C LEU A 145 -8.31 -7.15 -12.67
N LEU A 146 -9.28 -6.29 -13.00
CA LEU A 146 -10.11 -5.61 -12.01
C LEU A 146 -10.87 -6.61 -11.13
N ILE A 147 -11.50 -7.61 -11.74
CA ILE A 147 -12.22 -8.65 -10.98
C ILE A 147 -11.27 -9.36 -10.01
N VAL A 148 -10.09 -9.75 -10.49
CA VAL A 148 -9.06 -10.39 -9.66
C VAL A 148 -8.63 -9.48 -8.50
N VAL A 149 -8.35 -8.20 -8.77
CA VAL A 149 -7.96 -7.21 -7.76
C VAL A 149 -9.06 -7.02 -6.71
N VAL A 150 -10.32 -6.94 -7.11
CA VAL A 150 -11.46 -6.79 -6.18
C VAL A 150 -11.60 -8.00 -5.27
N ILE A 151 -11.59 -9.21 -5.82
CA ILE A 151 -11.70 -10.45 -5.04
C ILE A 151 -10.52 -10.54 -4.05
N TRP A 152 -9.30 -10.33 -4.53
CA TRP A 152 -8.11 -10.37 -3.70
C TRP A 152 -8.12 -9.28 -2.61
N ALA A 153 -8.60 -8.08 -2.91
CA ALA A 153 -8.70 -6.98 -1.94
C ALA A 153 -9.66 -7.34 -0.80
N VAL A 154 -10.84 -7.88 -1.12
CA VAL A 154 -11.81 -8.33 -0.10
C VAL A 154 -11.19 -9.39 0.80
N LEU A 155 -10.57 -10.42 0.22
CA LEU A 155 -9.93 -11.49 0.98
C LEU A 155 -8.78 -10.98 1.87
N THR A 156 -8.00 -10.03 1.37
CA THR A 156 -6.87 -9.44 2.10
C THR A 156 -7.35 -8.58 3.26
N LEU A 157 -8.35 -7.72 3.04
CA LEU A 157 -8.95 -6.92 4.11
C LEU A 157 -9.57 -7.78 5.21
N MET A 158 -10.26 -8.88 4.85
CA MET A 158 -10.79 -9.82 5.83
C MET A 158 -9.68 -10.45 6.68
N ARG A 159 -8.55 -10.81 6.08
CA ARG A 159 -7.38 -11.36 6.80
C ARG A 159 -6.75 -10.30 7.71
N SER A 160 -6.55 -9.08 7.21
CA SER A 160 -6.02 -7.96 8.00
C SER A 160 -6.92 -7.60 9.17
N GLY A 161 -8.23 -7.53 8.98
CA GLY A 161 -9.19 -7.25 10.05
C GLY A 161 -9.14 -8.29 11.17
N ARG A 162 -8.99 -9.58 10.83
CA ARG A 162 -8.79 -10.64 11.84
C ARG A 162 -7.49 -10.47 12.62
N ALA A 163 -6.40 -10.04 11.97
CA ALA A 163 -5.13 -9.78 12.64
C ALA A 163 -5.22 -8.63 13.67
N PHE A 164 -6.17 -7.70 13.49
CA PHE A 164 -6.44 -6.63 14.46
C PHE A 164 -7.52 -6.97 15.50
N SER A 165 -8.14 -8.15 15.46
CA SER A 165 -9.27 -8.50 16.35
C SER A 165 -8.93 -8.39 17.84
N GLY A 166 -7.74 -8.83 18.26
CA GLY A 166 -7.28 -8.74 19.65
C GLY A 166 -7.08 -7.30 20.15
N LEU A 167 -6.73 -6.38 19.24
CA LEU A 167 -6.63 -4.95 19.57
C LEU A 167 -8.00 -4.31 19.77
N VAL A 168 -8.91 -4.60 18.84
CA VAL A 168 -10.25 -4.04 18.85
C VAL A 168 -10.97 -4.46 20.13
N SER A 169 -10.87 -5.73 20.54
CA SER A 169 -11.46 -6.23 21.79
C SER A 169 -10.95 -5.46 23.01
N TYR A 170 -9.64 -5.25 23.09
CA TYR A 170 -9.03 -4.55 24.22
C TYR A 170 -9.48 -3.09 24.34
N TYR A 171 -9.44 -2.34 23.24
CA TYR A 171 -9.91 -0.95 23.25
C TYR A 171 -11.42 -0.86 23.53
N THR A 172 -12.19 -1.85 23.06
CA THR A 172 -13.63 -1.92 23.33
C THR A 172 -13.90 -2.17 24.82
N GLU A 173 -13.16 -3.07 25.46
CA GLU A 173 -13.25 -3.33 26.90
C GLU A 173 -12.84 -2.12 27.74
N GLU A 174 -11.74 -1.46 27.38
CA GLU A 174 -11.29 -0.28 28.10
C GLU A 174 -12.28 0.88 27.94
N TRP A 175 -12.84 1.06 26.74
CA TRP A 175 -13.88 2.05 26.48
C TRP A 175 -15.16 1.74 27.27
N ALA A 176 -15.58 0.48 27.32
CA ALA A 176 -16.73 0.03 28.11
C ALA A 176 -16.53 0.34 29.61
N LYS A 177 -15.37 -0.02 30.18
CA LYS A 177 -15.02 0.28 31.58
C LYS A 177 -15.03 1.78 31.90
N ARG A 178 -14.55 2.62 30.97
CA ARG A 178 -14.60 4.08 31.12
C ARG A 178 -16.02 4.64 31.06
N LEU A 179 -16.92 3.99 30.33
CA LEU A 179 -18.33 4.35 30.30
C LEU A 179 -19.03 3.97 31.61
N GLU A 180 -18.78 2.75 32.10
CA GLU A 180 -19.35 2.25 33.35
C GLU A 180 -18.89 3.07 34.55
N SER A 181 -17.62 3.46 34.62
CA SER A 181 -17.11 4.28 35.72
C SER A 181 -17.71 5.68 35.75
N ARG A 182 -18.04 6.27 34.59
CA ARG A 182 -18.75 7.56 34.50
C ARG A 182 -20.20 7.45 34.97
N LEU A 183 -20.88 6.35 34.67
CA LEU A 183 -22.25 6.08 35.15
C LEU A 183 -22.32 5.80 36.65
N GLN A 184 -21.22 5.39 37.28
CA GLN A 184 -21.15 5.17 38.73
C GLN A 184 -20.74 6.43 39.53
N THR A 185 -20.36 7.52 38.85
CA THR A 185 -19.99 8.80 39.49
C THR A 185 -21.06 9.90 39.35
N GLU A 186 -22.14 9.63 38.63
CA GLU A 186 -23.42 10.39 38.67
C GLU A 186 -24.40 9.75 39.65
#